data_AF-A0A3D3DNJ3-F1
#
_entry.id   AF-A0A3D3DNJ3-F1
#
_cell.length_a   1.000
_cell.length_b   1.000
_cell.length_c   1.000
_cell.angle_alpha   90.00
_cell.angle_beta   90.00
_cell.angle_gamma   90.00
#
_symmetry.space_group_name_H-M   'P 1'
#
loop_
_entity.id
_entity.type
_entity.pdbx_description
1 polymer ?
#
loop_
_entity_poly.entity_id
_entity_poly.type
_entity_poly.pdbx_seq_one_letter_code
_entity_poly.pdbx_strand_id
1 'polypeptide(L)' 'LGIGGLPRGRVVEIYGPESSGKTTLTLSVIAEAQKVGGTCAFIDAEHALDPAYAERLGVRVDDLLVSQPDTGEQALEI' A
#
# COMPACT_ATOMS: atom_id res chain seq x y z
N LEU A 1 15.17 3.79 -9.95
CA LEU A 1 14.46 2.96 -10.96
C LEU A 1 14.77 3.54 -12.33
N GLY A 2 15.20 2.72 -13.30
CA GLY A 2 15.60 3.21 -14.64
C GLY A 2 14.47 3.90 -15.43
N ILE A 3 13.22 3.67 -15.04
CA ILE A 3 12.00 4.24 -15.66
C ILE A 3 11.32 5.33 -14.82
N GLY A 4 11.94 5.78 -13.72
CA GLY A 4 11.41 6.86 -12.88
C GLY A 4 10.29 6.49 -11.90
N GLY A 5 9.84 5.23 -11.83
CA GLY A 5 8.79 4.81 -10.90
C GLY A 5 8.43 3.33 -11.00
N LEU A 6 7.38 2.91 -10.29
CA LEU A 6 6.83 1.56 -10.40
C LEU A 6 6.01 1.41 -11.70
N PRO A 7 6.18 0.31 -12.46
CA PRO A 7 5.43 0.09 -13.69
C PRO A 7 3.94 -0.18 -13.40
N ARG A 8 3.04 0.44 -14.17
CA ARG A 8 1.60 0.17 -14.11
C ARG A 8 1.25 -1.14 -14.81
N GLY A 9 0.23 -1.86 -14.33
CA GLY A 9 -0.24 -3.13 -14.92
C GLY A 9 0.74 -4.30 -14.73
N ARG A 10 1.63 -4.22 -13.74
CA ARG A 10 2.64 -5.24 -13.42
C ARG A 10 2.66 -5.48 -11.92
N VAL A 11 3.07 -6.69 -11.53
CA VAL A 11 3.33 -7.04 -10.13
C VAL A 11 4.73 -6.55 -9.75
N VAL A 12 4.84 -5.96 -8.56
CA VAL A 12 6.09 -5.52 -7.94
C VAL A 12 6.16 -6.16 -6.57
N GLU A 13 7.30 -6.78 -6.25
CA GLU A 13 7.58 -7.35 -4.93
C GLU A 13 8.56 -6.44 -4.18
N ILE A 14 8.20 -6.06 -2.95
CA ILE A 14 9.08 -5.35 -2.01
C ILE A 14 9.28 -6.27 -0.80
N TYR A 15 10.47 -6.84 -0.66
CA TYR A 15 10.83 -7.71 0.45
C TYR A 15 11.99 -7.14 1.26
N GLY A 16 12.13 -7.59 2.51
CA GLY A 16 13.19 -7.13 3.41
C GLY A 16 12.90 -7.45 4.88
N PRO A 17 13.89 -7.25 5.77
CA PRO A 17 13.75 -7.52 7.20
C PRO A 17 12.56 -6.81 7.85
N GLU A 18 12.16 -7.27 9.04
CA GLU A 18 11.24 -6.52 9.90
C GLU A 18 11.78 -5.10 10.13
N SER A 19 10.88 -4.11 10.17
CA SER A 19 11.24 -2.70 10.33
C SER A 19 12.14 -2.10 9.23
N SER A 20 12.31 -2.76 8.07
CA SER A 20 13.07 -2.21 6.93
C SER A 20 12.34 -1.12 6.13
N GLY A 21 11.13 -0.71 6.57
CA GLY A 21 10.34 0.33 5.91
C GLY A 21 9.47 -0.14 4.73
N LYS A 22 9.20 -1.44 4.59
CA LYS A 22 8.36 -1.98 3.50
C LYS A 22 7.00 -1.29 3.44
N THR A 23 6.26 -1.32 4.55
CA THR A 23 4.93 -0.69 4.67
C THR A 23 5.00 0.82 4.46
N THR A 24 6.03 1.47 5.02
CA THR A 24 6.27 2.92 4.80
C THR A 24 6.45 3.25 3.33
N LEU A 25 7.24 2.46 2.59
CA LEU A 25 7.43 2.65 1.15
C LEU A 25 6.12 2.42 0.38
N THR A 26 5.38 1.36 0.71
CA THR A 26 4.07 1.08 0.09
C THR A 26 3.07 2.22 0.31
N LEU A 27 2.96 2.74 1.53
CA LEU A 27 2.08 3.86 1.85
C LEU A 27 2.53 5.16 1.16
N SER A 28 3.84 5.38 1.01
CA SER A 28 4.38 6.53 0.27
C SER A 28 4.02 6.45 -1.22
N VAL A 29 4.09 5.26 -1.82
CA VAL A 29 3.64 5.03 -3.21
C VAL A 29 2.14 5.29 -3.36
N ILE A 30 1.32 4.85 -2.39
CA ILE A 30 -0.13 5.12 -2.36
C ILE A 30 -0.40 6.63 -2.29
N ALA A 31 0.29 7.35 -1.41
CA ALA A 31 0.16 8.80 -1.29
C ALA A 31 0.47 9.51 -2.63
N GLU A 32 1.56 9.14 -3.31
CA GLU A 32 1.90 9.68 -4.63
C GLU A 32 0.86 9.32 -5.70
N ALA A 33 0.31 8.10 -5.67
CA ALA A 33 -0.75 7.68 -6.59
C ALA A 33 -2.04 8.47 -6.36
N GLN A 34 -2.45 8.67 -5.11
CA GLN A 34 -3.64 9.46 -4.76
C GLN A 34 -3.49 10.94 -5.13
N LYS A 35 -2.29 11.53 -5.03
CA LYS A 35 -2.01 12.91 -5.45
C LYS A 35 -2.33 13.17 -6.92
N VAL A 36 -2.13 12.18 -7.78
CA VAL A 36 -2.45 12.26 -9.21
C VAL A 36 -3.84 11.72 -9.56
N GLY A 37 -4.72 11.58 -8.56
CA GLY A 37 -6.11 11.14 -8.73
C GLY A 37 -6.30 9.63 -8.85
N GLY A 38 -5.28 8.84 -8.52
CA GLY A 38 -5.39 7.38 -8.50
C GLY A 38 -6.21 6.87 -7.31
N THR A 39 -6.98 5.82 -7.53
CA THR A 39 -7.62 5.02 -6.48
C THR A 39 -6.67 3.93 -6.02
N CYS A 40 -6.58 3.70 -4.71
CA CYS A 40 -5.72 2.69 -4.13
C CYS A 40 -6.51 1.76 -3.22
N ALA A 41 -6.07 0.52 -3.14
CA ALA A 41 -6.52 -0.46 -2.16
C ALA A 41 -5.32 -0.97 -1.38
N PHE A 42 -5.53 -1.26 -0.10
CA PHE A 42 -4.54 -1.82 0.80
C PHE A 42 -5.14 -3.06 1.48
N ILE A 43 -4.49 -4.20 1.24
CA ILE A 43 -4.87 -5.47 1.87
C ILE A 43 -3.96 -5.66 3.09
N ASP A 44 -4.49 -5.37 4.27
CA ASP A 44 -3.79 -5.47 5.54
C ASP A 44 -3.89 -6.88 6.10
N ALA A 45 -3.14 -7.81 5.50
CA ALA A 45 -3.08 -9.20 5.96
C ALA A 45 -2.37 -9.35 7.33
N GLU A 46 -1.59 -8.33 7.75
CA GLU A 46 -0.87 -8.33 9.04
C GLU A 46 -1.67 -7.67 10.16
N HIS A 47 -2.84 -7.10 9.87
CA HIS A 47 -3.71 -6.39 10.81
C HIS A 47 -2.94 -5.29 11.59
N ALA A 48 -1.98 -4.65 10.90
CA ALA A 48 -0.97 -3.78 11.50
C ALA A 48 -0.95 -2.37 10.91
N LEU A 49 -1.90 -2.03 10.02
CA LEU A 49 -2.01 -0.68 9.48
C LEU A 49 -2.39 0.32 10.58
N ASP A 50 -1.55 1.35 10.76
CA ASP A 50 -1.87 2.53 11.58
C ASP A 50 -2.39 3.66 10.66
N PRO A 51 -3.69 4.00 10.73
CA PRO A 51 -4.27 5.07 9.92
C PRO A 51 -3.61 6.43 10.14
N ALA A 52 -3.27 6.77 11.40
CA ALA A 52 -2.66 8.05 11.73
C ALA A 52 -1.24 8.16 11.16
N TYR A 53 -0.51 7.04 11.10
CA TYR A 53 0.79 6.99 10.43
C TYR A 53 0.64 7.15 8.91
N ALA A 54 -0.34 6.48 8.29
CA ALA A 54 -0.61 6.61 6.86
C ALA A 54 -0.96 8.06 6.46
N GLU A 55 -1.81 8.74 7.24
CA GLU A 55 -2.14 10.16 7.01
C GLU A 55 -0.90 11.05 7.06
N ARG A 56 0.01 10.82 8.03
CA ARG A 56 1.27 11.58 8.14
C ARG A 56 2.19 11.38 6.92
N LEU A 57 2.09 10.24 6.24
CA LEU A 57 2.80 9.99 4.98
C LEU A 57 2.09 10.62 3.75
N GLY A 58 0.92 11.23 3.95
CA GLY A 58 0.15 11.90 2.90
C GLY A 58 -0.88 11.02 2.21
N VAL A 59 -1.20 9.85 2.79
CA VAL A 59 -2.30 9.01 2.31
C VAL A 59 -3.63 9.67 2.69
N ARG A 60 -4.54 9.79 1.74
CA ARG A 60 -5.95 10.12 1.99
C ARG A 60 -6.65 8.86 2.47
N VAL A 61 -6.66 8.64 3.78
CA VAL A 61 -7.15 7.39 4.37
C VAL A 61 -8.65 7.19 4.13
N ASP A 62 -9.44 8.25 4.17
CA ASP A 62 -10.88 8.20 3.85
C ASP A 62 -11.16 7.69 2.42
N ASP A 63 -10.21 7.89 1.49
CA ASP A 63 -10.30 7.45 0.10
C ASP A 63 -9.57 6.11 -0.15
N LEU A 64 -8.96 5.51 0.87
CA LEU A 64 -8.21 4.27 0.75
C LEU A 64 -9.14 3.08 0.98
N LEU A 65 -9.26 2.19 -0.01
CA LEU A 65 -9.97 0.94 0.17
C LEU A 65 -9.12 0.01 1.05
N VAL A 66 -9.61 -0.34 2.24
CA VAL A 66 -8.88 -1.21 3.16
C VAL A 66 -9.63 -2.53 3.33
N SER A 67 -8.92 -3.64 3.25
CA SER A 67 -9.43 -4.97 3.59
C SER A 67 -8.50 -5.66 4.57
N GLN A 68 -9.08 -6.30 5.59
CA GLN A 68 -8.39 -7.14 6.57
C GLN A 68 -8.90 -8.58 6.40
N PRO A 69 -8.28 -9.37 5.52
CA PRO A 69 -8.73 -10.74 5.25
C PRO A 69 -8.34 -11.67 6.40
N ASP A 70 -9.09 -12.77 6.54
CA ASP A 70 -8.80 -13.85 7.49
C ASP A 70 -7.80 -14.87 6.92
N THR A 71 -7.70 -14.97 5.58
CA THR A 71 -6.86 -15.94 4.87
C THR A 71 -6.15 -15.31 3.67
N GLY A 72 -5.07 -15.95 3.20
CA GLY A 72 -4.34 -15.51 2.02
C GLY A 72 -5.16 -15.69 0.73
N GLU A 73 -5.98 -16.73 0.65
CA GLU A 73 -6.89 -16.98 -0.46
C GLU A 73 -7.92 -15.86 -0.58
N GLN A 74 -8.54 -15.46 0.54
CA GLN A 74 -9.47 -14.33 0.58
C GLN A 74 -8.79 -13.01 0.18
N ALA A 75 -7.52 -12.81 0.54
CA ALA A 75 -6.76 -11.63 0.15
C ALA A 75 -6.59 -11.49 -1.38
N LEU A 76 -6.61 -12.62 -2.11
CA LEU A 76 -6.41 -12.68 -3.57
C LEU A 76 -7.72 -12.65 -4.37
N GLU A 77 -8.86 -12.90 -3.74
CA GLU A 77 -10.19 -12.92 -4.40
C GLU A 77 -10.89 -11.55 -4.44
N ILE A 78 -10.34 -10.54 -3.75
CA ILE A 78 -10.84 -9.15 -3.72
C ILE A 78 -10.46 -8.41 -5.00
#